data_AF-A0A968I2P7-F1
#
_entry.id   AF-A0A968I2P7-F1
#
_cell.length_a   1.000
_cell.length_b   1.000
_cell.length_c   1.000
_cell.angle_alpha   90.00
_cell.angle_beta   90.00
_cell.angle_gamma   90.00
#
_symmetry.space_group_name_H-M   'P 1'
#
loop_
_entity.id
_entity.type
_entity.pdbx_description
1 polymer ?
#
loop_
_entity_poly.entity_id
_entity_poly.type
_entity_poly.pdbx_seq_one_letter_code
_entity_poly.pdbx_strand_id
1 'polypeptide(L)'
;MRFFFIVLVALITVSRAQQQPDLPVALVPLDSRPATSSLPVDVAAVGGVRVVTPARQWLGDATRGAQLEQLVPWLEGVDASALVVSLDALAYGGLVQSRTSELSVDDAWARLQVVRAWRSRTGRPVYAFVTIPRHPDATNRTRNLALIRKVFDWAADGTLERLYVTWDDALPGSPARAR
;
A
#
# COMPACT_ATOMS: atom_id res chain seq x y z
N MET A 1 -3.01 -72.97 -17.98
CA MET A 1 -2.52 -71.57 -17.94
C MET A 1 -3.72 -70.64 -17.82
N ARG A 2 -3.93 -70.04 -16.65
CA ARG A 2 -4.98 -69.01 -16.42
C ARG A 2 -4.28 -67.66 -16.31
N PHE A 3 -4.46 -66.80 -17.30
CA PHE A 3 -4.00 -65.42 -17.25
C PHE A 3 -4.97 -64.60 -16.37
N PHE A 4 -4.46 -64.07 -15.25
CA PHE A 4 -5.13 -63.06 -14.47
C PHE A 4 -4.82 -61.69 -15.07
N PHE A 5 -5.84 -60.97 -15.55
CA PHE A 5 -5.74 -59.59 -15.99
C PHE A 5 -6.08 -58.70 -14.79
N ILE A 6 -5.09 -58.05 -14.18
CA ILE A 6 -5.30 -57.05 -13.13
C ILE A 6 -5.47 -55.70 -13.83
N VAL A 7 -6.70 -55.17 -13.83
CA VAL A 7 -6.97 -53.78 -14.25
C VAL A 7 -6.70 -52.88 -13.04
N LEU A 8 -5.60 -52.13 -13.10
CA LEU A 8 -5.27 -51.09 -12.12
C LEU A 8 -6.05 -49.82 -12.44
N VAL A 9 -7.16 -49.58 -11.76
CA VAL A 9 -7.89 -48.31 -11.82
C VAL A 9 -7.14 -47.30 -10.95
N ALA A 10 -6.39 -46.39 -11.58
CA ALA A 10 -5.78 -45.27 -10.88
C ALA A 10 -6.89 -44.32 -10.38
N LEU A 11 -7.15 -44.31 -9.06
CA LEU A 11 -7.90 -43.24 -8.42
C LEU A 11 -7.11 -41.94 -8.56
N ILE A 12 -7.48 -41.11 -9.53
CA ILE A 12 -7.06 -39.71 -9.58
C ILE A 12 -7.80 -39.01 -8.43
N THR A 13 -7.17 -38.95 -7.26
CA THR A 13 -7.56 -38.00 -6.22
C THR A 13 -7.23 -36.61 -6.73
N VAL A 14 -8.21 -35.97 -7.39
CA VAL A 14 -8.18 -34.53 -7.58
C VAL A 14 -8.17 -33.92 -6.19
N SER A 15 -6.98 -33.56 -5.70
CA SER A 15 -6.86 -32.70 -4.53
C SER A 15 -7.60 -31.42 -4.86
N ARG A 16 -8.78 -31.25 -4.28
CA ARG A 16 -9.36 -29.93 -4.10
C ARG A 16 -8.41 -29.19 -3.17
N ALA A 17 -7.36 -28.59 -3.73
CA ALA A 17 -6.75 -27.44 -3.11
C ALA A 17 -7.93 -26.54 -2.76
N GLN A 18 -8.17 -26.34 -1.46
CA GLN A 18 -9.18 -25.41 -1.00
C GLN A 18 -8.85 -24.10 -1.72
N GLN A 19 -9.68 -23.69 -2.67
CA GLN A 19 -9.53 -22.40 -3.32
C GLN A 19 -9.78 -21.38 -2.22
N GLN A 20 -8.70 -20.97 -1.56
CA GLN A 20 -8.69 -19.83 -0.69
C GLN A 20 -9.31 -18.70 -1.49
N PRO A 21 -10.28 -17.95 -0.93
CA PRO A 21 -10.92 -16.88 -1.66
C PRO A 21 -9.83 -15.99 -2.25
N ASP A 22 -9.94 -15.74 -3.55
CA ASP A 22 -9.02 -14.89 -4.29
C ASP A 22 -9.25 -13.44 -3.81
N LEU A 23 -8.70 -13.11 -2.64
CA LEU A 23 -8.87 -11.80 -2.05
C LEU A 23 -8.12 -10.77 -2.90
N PRO A 24 -8.73 -9.61 -3.18
CA PRO A 24 -8.09 -8.58 -3.98
C PRO A 24 -6.86 -8.02 -3.26
N VAL A 25 -6.01 -7.32 -3.98
CA VAL A 25 -5.04 -6.40 -3.38
C VAL A 25 -5.75 -5.09 -3.05
N ALA A 26 -5.61 -4.57 -1.83
CA ALA A 26 -6.08 -3.23 -1.50
C ALA A 26 -5.02 -2.21 -1.89
N LEU A 27 -5.42 -1.16 -2.61
CA LEU A 27 -4.57 -0.03 -2.96
C LEU A 27 -5.11 1.23 -2.29
N VAL A 28 -4.28 1.94 -1.53
CA VAL A 28 -4.47 3.34 -1.16
C VAL A 28 -3.54 4.19 -2.04
N PRO A 29 -4.09 4.84 -3.09
CA PRO A 29 -3.32 5.70 -3.99
C PRO A 29 -2.63 6.86 -3.29
N LEU A 30 -1.63 7.44 -3.95
CA LEU A 30 -1.01 8.70 -3.54
C LEU A 30 -2.02 9.85 -3.49
N ASP A 31 -2.85 9.93 -4.53
CA ASP A 31 -3.94 10.89 -4.69
C ASP A 31 -4.84 10.45 -5.87
N SER A 32 -5.77 11.32 -6.26
CA SER A 32 -6.78 11.05 -7.29
C SER A 32 -6.26 11.14 -8.74
N ARG A 33 -4.95 11.35 -8.97
CA ARG A 33 -4.38 11.32 -10.32
C ARG A 33 -4.47 9.90 -10.91
N PRO A 34 -4.87 9.73 -12.19
CA PRO A 34 -5.02 8.41 -12.81
C PRO A 34 -3.77 7.54 -12.69
N ALA A 35 -2.58 8.14 -12.85
CA ALA A 35 -1.30 7.43 -12.76
C ALA A 35 -1.05 6.73 -11.42
N THR A 36 -1.67 7.19 -10.34
CA THR A 36 -1.50 6.61 -8.99
C THR A 36 -2.74 5.86 -8.50
N SER A 37 -3.88 6.03 -9.18
CA SER A 37 -5.17 5.47 -8.76
C SER A 37 -5.69 4.43 -9.76
N SER A 38 -6.24 4.84 -10.90
CA SER A 38 -6.85 3.92 -11.88
C SER A 38 -5.82 3.12 -12.67
N LEU A 39 -4.70 3.75 -13.09
CA LEU A 39 -3.71 3.08 -13.93
C LEU A 39 -3.07 1.85 -13.24
N PRO A 40 -2.70 1.89 -11.95
CA PRO A 40 -2.24 0.68 -11.26
C PRO A 40 -3.29 -0.44 -11.21
N VAL A 41 -4.58 -0.11 -11.14
CA VAL A 41 -5.68 -1.08 -11.20
C VAL A 41 -5.75 -1.72 -12.59
N ASP A 42 -5.68 -0.92 -13.64
CA ASP A 42 -5.68 -1.40 -15.03
C ASP A 42 -4.47 -2.30 -15.32
N VAL A 43 -3.28 -1.91 -14.85
CA VAL A 43 -2.05 -2.71 -14.98
C VAL A 43 -2.17 -4.05 -14.24
N ALA A 44 -2.73 -4.05 -13.03
CA ALA A 44 -2.97 -5.29 -12.28
C ALA A 44 -3.97 -6.20 -13.00
N ALA A 45 -5.01 -5.64 -13.60
CA ALA A 45 -6.02 -6.38 -14.36
C ALA A 45 -5.43 -7.08 -15.60
N VAL A 46 -4.44 -6.48 -16.28
CA VAL A 46 -3.68 -7.15 -17.36
C VAL A 46 -3.04 -8.44 -16.87
N GLY A 47 -2.59 -8.49 -15.61
CA GLY A 47 -2.02 -9.67 -14.96
C GLY A 47 -3.04 -10.59 -14.28
N GLY A 48 -4.36 -10.34 -14.44
CA GLY A 48 -5.41 -11.11 -13.77
C GLY A 48 -5.52 -10.86 -12.26
N VAL A 49 -4.87 -9.81 -11.74
CA VAL A 49 -4.92 -9.46 -10.31
C VAL A 49 -6.06 -8.46 -10.06
N ARG A 50 -6.95 -8.80 -9.13
CA ARG A 50 -8.03 -7.92 -8.73
C ARG A 50 -7.54 -6.90 -7.70
N VAL A 51 -7.84 -5.62 -7.91
CA VAL A 51 -7.48 -4.54 -6.99
C VAL A 51 -8.74 -3.82 -6.53
N VAL A 52 -8.81 -3.53 -5.23
CA VAL A 52 -9.82 -2.63 -4.64
C VAL A 52 -9.15 -1.36 -4.16
N THR A 53 -9.80 -0.22 -4.35
CA THR A 53 -9.27 1.11 -4.06
C THR A 53 -10.40 1.99 -3.52
N PRO A 54 -10.14 2.97 -2.62
CA PRO A 54 -11.17 3.86 -2.11
C PRO A 54 -11.81 4.69 -3.24
N ALA A 55 -13.01 5.22 -2.97
CA ALA A 55 -13.69 6.09 -3.93
C ALA A 55 -12.82 7.32 -4.25
N ARG A 56 -12.75 7.71 -5.53
CA ARG A 56 -11.90 8.80 -6.00
C ARG A 56 -12.10 10.12 -5.25
N GLN A 57 -13.34 10.42 -4.85
CA GLN A 57 -13.68 11.63 -4.09
C GLN A 57 -13.07 11.65 -2.68
N TRP A 58 -12.73 10.50 -2.10
CA TRP A 58 -12.07 10.44 -0.79
C TRP A 58 -10.58 10.70 -0.89
N LEU A 59 -9.98 10.56 -2.08
CA LEU A 59 -8.57 10.85 -2.31
C LEU A 59 -8.33 12.36 -2.45
N GLY A 60 -7.12 12.78 -2.10
CA GLY A 60 -6.68 14.15 -2.34
C GLY A 60 -6.56 14.48 -3.83
N ASP A 61 -6.50 15.76 -4.12
CA ASP A 61 -6.25 16.30 -5.45
C ASP A 61 -5.31 17.52 -5.35
N ALA A 62 -5.21 18.31 -6.43
CA ALA A 62 -4.34 19.48 -6.45
C ALA A 62 -4.76 20.59 -5.45
N THR A 63 -5.99 20.55 -4.93
CA THR A 63 -6.59 21.63 -4.13
C THR A 63 -6.95 21.20 -2.71
N ARG A 64 -7.29 19.93 -2.49
CA ARG A 64 -7.70 19.41 -1.17
C ARG A 64 -7.01 18.10 -0.84
N GLY A 65 -6.81 17.86 0.46
CA GLY A 65 -6.35 16.58 0.96
C GLY A 65 -7.41 15.49 0.88
N ALA A 66 -6.97 14.25 1.09
CA ALA A 66 -7.84 13.11 1.29
C ALA A 66 -8.80 13.32 2.47
N GLN A 67 -10.02 12.79 2.33
CA GLN A 67 -11.05 12.75 3.37
C GLN A 67 -10.73 11.59 4.30
N LEU A 68 -9.91 11.84 5.34
CA LEU A 68 -9.45 10.80 6.26
C LEU A 68 -10.60 10.14 7.02
N GLU A 69 -11.67 10.89 7.29
CA GLU A 69 -12.91 10.42 7.89
C GLU A 69 -13.64 9.35 7.06
N GLN A 70 -13.34 9.26 5.75
CA GLN A 70 -13.83 8.20 4.87
C GLN A 70 -12.76 7.14 4.62
N LEU A 71 -11.51 7.57 4.43
CA LEU A 71 -10.41 6.69 4.05
C LEU A 71 -10.00 5.74 5.19
N VAL A 72 -10.01 6.21 6.44
CA VAL A 72 -9.64 5.38 7.61
C VAL A 72 -10.66 4.25 7.82
N PRO A 73 -11.98 4.50 7.93
CA PRO A 73 -12.96 3.40 8.04
C PRO A 73 -12.92 2.44 6.85
N TRP A 74 -12.69 2.93 5.63
CA TRP A 74 -12.53 2.06 4.46
C TRP A 74 -11.35 1.12 4.63
N LEU A 75 -10.19 1.63 5.06
CA LEU A 75 -8.99 0.83 5.30
C LEU A 75 -9.20 -0.15 6.46
N GLU A 76 -9.87 0.26 7.53
CA GLU A 76 -10.19 -0.62 8.66
C GLU A 76 -11.13 -1.77 8.26
N GLY A 77 -12.04 -1.54 7.31
CA GLY A 77 -13.02 -2.53 6.84
C GLY A 77 -12.55 -3.39 5.66
N VAL A 78 -11.49 -3.02 4.94
CA VAL A 78 -11.08 -3.76 3.74
C VAL A 78 -10.48 -5.13 4.09
N ASP A 79 -10.99 -6.17 3.45
CA ASP A 79 -10.43 -7.53 3.44
C ASP A 79 -9.70 -7.78 2.12
N ALA A 80 -8.40 -8.03 2.20
CA ALA A 80 -7.51 -8.09 1.05
C ALA A 80 -6.35 -9.05 1.30
N SER A 81 -5.78 -9.60 0.22
CA SER A 81 -4.63 -10.49 0.27
C SER A 81 -3.33 -9.75 0.61
N ALA A 82 -3.25 -8.47 0.26
CA ALA A 82 -2.15 -7.56 0.57
C ALA A 82 -2.66 -6.11 0.57
N LEU A 83 -1.93 -5.23 1.25
CA LEU A 83 -2.14 -3.78 1.22
C LEU A 83 -0.97 -3.10 0.51
N VAL A 84 -1.28 -2.29 -0.50
CA VAL A 84 -0.35 -1.32 -1.10
C VAL A 84 -0.81 0.07 -0.70
N VAL A 85 0.02 0.84 0.01
CA VAL A 85 -0.45 2.08 0.67
C VAL A 85 0.51 3.25 0.50
N SER A 86 -0.04 4.40 0.09
CA SER A 86 0.63 5.68 0.20
C SER A 86 0.58 6.19 1.63
N LEU A 87 1.74 6.39 2.26
CA LEU A 87 1.79 7.04 3.56
C LEU A 87 1.54 8.55 3.47
N ASP A 88 1.84 9.18 2.33
CA ASP A 88 1.54 10.60 2.10
C ASP A 88 0.03 10.87 2.08
N ALA A 89 -0.75 9.98 1.46
CA ALA A 89 -2.21 10.07 1.44
C ALA A 89 -2.81 10.01 2.85
N LEU A 90 -2.30 9.13 3.71
CA LEU A 90 -2.78 8.98 5.09
C LEU A 90 -2.27 10.08 6.03
N ALA A 91 -0.99 10.43 5.96
CA ALA A 91 -0.40 11.44 6.84
C ALA A 91 -0.90 12.85 6.49
N TYR A 92 -0.87 13.21 5.20
CA TYR A 92 -1.01 14.59 4.75
C TYR A 92 -2.22 14.82 3.84
N GLY A 93 -2.81 13.75 3.30
CA GLY A 93 -3.90 13.84 2.34
C GLY A 93 -3.44 13.81 0.88
N GLY A 94 -2.15 13.58 0.60
CA GLY A 94 -1.60 13.44 -0.75
C GLY A 94 -0.24 14.13 -0.92
N LEU A 95 0.35 13.99 -2.12
CA LEU A 95 1.68 14.55 -2.42
C LEU A 95 1.71 16.08 -2.36
N VAL A 96 0.69 16.75 -2.89
CA VAL A 96 0.65 18.22 -2.90
C VAL A 96 0.56 18.74 -1.47
N GLN A 97 -0.26 18.09 -0.65
CA GLN A 97 -0.47 18.47 0.75
C GLN A 97 0.75 18.19 1.62
N SER A 98 1.53 17.14 1.30
CA SER A 98 2.75 16.83 2.06
C SER A 98 3.85 17.89 1.94
N ARG A 99 3.79 18.76 0.91
CA ARG A 99 4.72 19.88 0.70
C ARG A 99 4.54 21.01 1.69
N THR A 100 3.29 21.33 2.03
CA THR A 100 2.93 22.54 2.80
C THR A 100 2.28 22.25 4.15
N SER A 101 1.94 20.99 4.45
CA SER A 101 1.30 20.61 5.71
C SER A 101 2.10 21.05 6.94
N GLU A 102 1.43 21.69 7.89
CA GLU A 102 1.99 22.16 9.17
C GLU A 102 1.98 21.09 10.27
N LEU A 103 1.48 19.87 9.99
CA LEU A 103 1.42 18.80 10.98
C LEU A 103 2.79 18.50 11.60
N SER A 104 2.79 18.30 12.91
CA SER A 104 3.96 17.77 13.61
C SER A 104 4.28 16.36 13.11
N VAL A 105 5.51 15.91 13.38
CA VAL A 105 5.90 14.52 13.10
C VAL A 105 5.00 13.54 13.84
N ASP A 106 4.59 13.87 15.08
CA ASP A 106 3.78 12.99 15.91
C ASP A 106 2.32 12.93 15.44
N ASP A 107 1.73 14.03 15.00
CA ASP A 107 0.37 14.02 14.42
C ASP A 107 0.34 13.22 13.11
N ALA A 108 1.35 13.42 12.24
CA ALA A 108 1.47 12.66 11.01
C ALA A 108 1.71 11.17 11.30
N TRP A 109 2.53 10.86 12.31
CA TRP A 109 2.79 9.50 12.76
C TRP A 109 1.56 8.81 13.36
N ALA A 110 0.74 9.53 14.12
CA ALA A 110 -0.50 9.04 14.69
C ALA A 110 -1.48 8.61 13.57
N ARG A 111 -1.58 9.40 12.50
CA ARG A 111 -2.43 9.07 11.34
C ARG A 111 -2.01 7.80 10.62
N LEU A 112 -0.73 7.44 10.66
CA LEU A 112 -0.25 6.21 10.02
C LEU A 112 -0.59 4.95 10.81
N GLN A 113 -0.94 5.04 12.10
CA GLN A 113 -1.15 3.85 12.96
C GLN A 113 -2.26 2.92 12.43
N VAL A 114 -3.18 3.42 11.61
CA VAL A 114 -4.17 2.60 10.90
C VAL A 114 -3.52 1.49 10.04
N VAL A 115 -2.34 1.74 9.47
CA VAL A 115 -1.59 0.74 8.67
C VAL A 115 -1.12 -0.40 9.57
N ARG A 116 -0.56 -0.07 10.74
CA ARG A 116 -0.11 -1.06 11.72
C ARG A 116 -1.29 -1.85 12.29
N ALA A 117 -2.41 -1.17 12.56
CA ALA A 117 -3.65 -1.82 12.99
C ALA A 117 -4.16 -2.80 11.92
N TRP A 118 -4.15 -2.42 10.65
CA TRP A 118 -4.52 -3.30 9.54
C TRP A 118 -3.61 -4.55 9.45
N ARG A 119 -2.29 -4.36 9.54
CA ARG A 119 -1.31 -5.46 9.58
C ARG A 119 -1.56 -6.39 10.75
N SER A 120 -1.75 -5.84 11.95
CA SER A 120 -1.99 -6.63 13.17
C SER A 120 -3.30 -7.41 13.13
N ARG A 121 -4.36 -6.82 12.55
CA ARG A 121 -5.68 -7.46 12.43
C ARG A 121 -5.69 -8.58 11.39
N THR A 122 -5.00 -8.41 10.27
CA THR A 122 -5.09 -9.32 9.11
C THR A 122 -3.94 -10.31 9.00
N GLY A 123 -2.76 -9.98 9.53
CA GLY A 123 -1.52 -10.73 9.30
C GLY A 123 -1.04 -10.72 7.84
N ARG A 124 -1.63 -9.88 6.97
CA ARG A 124 -1.36 -9.83 5.53
C ARG A 124 -0.24 -8.84 5.20
N PRO A 125 0.55 -9.07 4.13
CA PRO A 125 1.69 -8.23 3.80
C PRO A 125 1.28 -6.79 3.46
N VAL A 126 2.11 -5.83 3.87
CA VAL A 126 1.92 -4.40 3.60
C VAL A 126 3.12 -3.87 2.81
N TYR A 127 2.84 -3.33 1.64
CA TYR A 127 3.79 -2.62 0.79
C TYR A 127 3.47 -1.12 0.87
N ALA A 128 4.31 -0.38 1.59
CA ALA A 128 4.12 1.06 1.74
C ALA A 128 5.02 1.85 0.80
N PHE A 129 4.58 3.03 0.39
CA PHE A 129 5.43 4.00 -0.26
C PHE A 129 5.20 5.40 0.29
N VAL A 130 6.26 6.20 0.28
CA VAL A 130 6.28 7.56 0.84
C VAL A 130 7.25 8.43 0.06
N THR A 131 6.96 9.72 0.00
CA THR A 131 7.71 10.69 -0.81
C THR A 131 8.39 11.71 0.08
N ILE A 132 9.67 11.98 -0.16
CA ILE A 132 10.28 13.24 0.27
C ILE A 132 9.98 14.26 -0.82
N PRO A 133 9.19 15.30 -0.53
CA PRO A 133 8.76 16.21 -1.57
C PRO A 133 9.91 17.08 -2.07
N ARG A 134 9.78 17.56 -3.31
CA ARG A 134 10.81 18.31 -4.02
C ARG A 134 11.24 19.57 -3.27
N HIS A 135 12.53 19.92 -3.34
CA HIS A 135 13.02 21.24 -2.94
C HIS A 135 13.06 22.18 -4.16
N PRO A 136 12.63 23.47 -4.07
CA PRO A 136 12.16 24.18 -2.88
C PRO A 136 10.64 24.12 -2.64
N ASP A 137 9.89 23.32 -3.40
CA ASP A 137 8.42 23.25 -3.32
C ASP A 137 7.88 22.91 -1.92
N ALA A 138 8.66 22.19 -1.10
CA ALA A 138 8.31 21.79 0.25
C ALA A 138 8.73 22.82 1.31
N THR A 139 7.78 23.29 2.12
CA THR A 139 8.02 24.23 3.22
C THR A 139 8.63 23.55 4.45
N ASN A 140 8.32 22.26 4.69
CA ASN A 140 8.81 21.52 5.85
C ASN A 140 9.36 20.13 5.50
N ARG A 141 10.36 20.10 4.61
CA ARG A 141 10.98 18.85 4.16
C ARG A 141 11.65 18.06 5.29
N THR A 142 12.23 18.73 6.28
CA THR A 142 12.85 18.09 7.45
C THR A 142 11.84 17.29 8.26
N ARG A 143 10.60 17.79 8.43
CA ARG A 143 9.50 17.04 9.05
C ARG A 143 9.18 15.77 8.27
N ASN A 144 9.08 15.84 6.94
CA ASN A 144 8.79 14.66 6.12
C ASN A 144 9.89 13.59 6.28
N LEU A 145 11.17 14.00 6.27
CA LEU A 145 12.29 13.09 6.52
C LEU A 145 12.24 12.48 7.94
N ALA A 146 11.92 13.28 8.95
CA ALA A 146 11.80 12.80 10.32
C ALA A 146 10.68 11.76 10.50
N LEU A 147 9.52 11.97 9.86
CA LEU A 147 8.45 10.97 9.82
C LEU A 147 8.93 9.67 9.16
N ILE A 148 9.57 9.76 7.99
CA ILE A 148 10.06 8.57 7.25
C ILE A 148 11.07 7.79 8.08
N ARG A 149 11.94 8.46 8.84
CA ARG A 149 12.86 7.79 9.76
C ARG A 149 12.13 6.96 10.82
N LYS A 150 11.00 7.44 11.36
CA LYS A 150 10.15 6.64 12.27
C LYS A 150 9.53 5.42 11.57
N VAL A 151 9.18 5.57 10.28
CA VAL A 151 8.61 4.46 9.48
C VAL A 151 9.65 3.37 9.18
N PHE A 152 10.95 3.67 9.17
CA PHE A 152 11.98 2.62 8.97
C PHE A 152 11.92 1.52 10.02
N ASP A 153 11.53 1.85 11.25
CA ASP A 153 11.35 0.85 12.31
C ASP A 153 10.27 -0.18 11.95
N TRP A 154 9.27 0.20 11.15
CA TRP A 154 8.22 -0.72 10.68
C TRP A 154 8.69 -1.68 9.59
N ALA A 155 9.70 -1.29 8.81
CA ALA A 155 10.34 -2.23 7.88
C ALA A 155 11.23 -3.20 8.66
N ALA A 156 11.95 -2.71 9.68
CA ALA A 156 12.83 -3.52 10.51
C ALA A 156 12.06 -4.55 11.37
N ASP A 157 10.87 -4.21 11.87
CA ASP A 157 10.05 -5.10 12.71
C ASP A 157 9.07 -6.00 11.94
N GLY A 158 9.04 -5.92 10.60
CA GLY A 158 8.17 -6.73 9.74
C GLY A 158 6.71 -6.28 9.69
N THR A 159 6.39 -5.09 10.22
CA THR A 159 5.09 -4.44 10.02
C THR A 159 4.87 -4.15 8.53
N LEU A 160 5.92 -3.69 7.84
CA LEU A 160 5.93 -3.50 6.39
C LEU A 160 6.75 -4.62 5.73
N GLU A 161 6.16 -5.29 4.76
CA GLU A 161 6.86 -6.22 3.87
C GLU A 161 7.90 -5.48 3.02
N ARG A 162 7.55 -4.25 2.62
CA ARG A 162 8.46 -3.35 1.92
C ARG A 162 8.07 -1.91 2.12
N LEU A 163 9.06 -1.04 2.22
CA LEU A 163 8.90 0.41 2.17
C LEU A 163 9.64 0.97 0.95
N TYR A 164 8.93 1.69 0.09
CA TYR A 164 9.52 2.46 -1.00
C TYR A 164 9.60 3.93 -0.62
N VAL A 165 10.82 4.43 -0.40
CA VAL A 165 11.06 5.87 -0.19
C VAL A 165 11.43 6.49 -1.52
N THR A 166 10.57 7.37 -2.01
CA THR A 166 10.80 8.13 -3.25
C THR A 166 11.28 9.53 -2.91
N TRP A 167 12.35 9.98 -3.56
CA TRP A 167 12.71 11.39 -3.56
C TRP A 167 12.14 12.01 -4.82
N ASP A 168 11.30 13.04 -4.69
CA ASP A 168 10.81 13.86 -5.81
C ASP A 168 11.88 14.87 -6.29
N ASP A 169 13.16 14.55 -6.02
CA ASP A 169 14.33 15.28 -6.45
C ASP A 169 15.19 14.39 -7.35
N ALA A 170 15.72 14.99 -8.42
CA ALA A 170 16.80 14.41 -9.20
C ALA A 170 18.20 14.78 -8.62
N LEU A 171 18.33 14.89 -7.30
CA LEU A 171 19.59 15.29 -6.66
C LEU A 171 20.53 14.09 -6.43
N PRO A 172 21.86 14.28 -6.56
CA PRO A 172 22.85 13.28 -6.16
C PRO A 172 22.67 12.86 -4.68
N GLY A 173 22.76 11.55 -4.40
CA GLY A 173 22.60 11.00 -3.04
C GLY A 173 21.18 10.52 -2.68
N SER A 174 20.27 10.49 -3.65
CA SER A 174 18.92 9.94 -3.48
C SER A 174 18.94 8.46 -3.05
N PRO A 175 18.31 8.08 -1.91
CA PRO A 175 18.26 6.70 -1.42
C PRO A 175 17.17 5.88 -2.13
N ALA A 176 16.87 6.15 -3.42
CA ALA A 176 15.75 5.58 -4.17
C ALA A 176 15.72 4.03 -4.26
N ARG A 177 16.68 3.34 -3.63
CA ARG A 177 16.57 1.94 -3.23
C ARG A 177 17.20 1.72 -1.85
N ALA A 178 16.40 1.73 -0.79
CA ALA A 178 16.74 0.98 0.42
C ALA A 178 16.36 -0.49 0.14
N ARG A 179 17.36 -1.38 0.14
CA ARG A 179 17.17 -2.83 0.11
C ARG A 179 17.12 -3.36 1.53
#